data_AF-A0A8T4X610-F1
#
_entry.id   AF-A0A8T4X610-F1
#
_cell.length_a   1.000
_cell.length_b   1.000
_cell.length_c   1.000
_cell.angle_alpha   90.00
_cell.angle_beta   90.00
_cell.angle_gamma   90.00
#
_symmetry.space_group_name_H-M   'P 1'
#
loop_
_entity.id
_entity.type
_entity.pdbx_description
1 polymer ?
#
loop_
_entity_poly.entity_id
_entity_poly.type
_entity_poly.pdbx_seq_one_letter_code
_entity_poly.pdbx_strand_id
1 'polypeptide(L)'
;MDDTTHANRLKEWYANFIPLFREEFSKLSKEERKHITSWHDYHSPCQIEVFWLKRPNWQLIVETHLENRPDGQVVVNGPYDNENFQDEVSSVLNESRWKIQTDSGKSQYSDAVAEQLHRFVFSAKNALFMDWQKLNGFTQILNAKNYRITHFHGNMADFNYRAYLQHIIRETKQQIEEYNAKPVSPQTKSPKIEYPKGFATYFYPPIIVDGNPKRSPEEIFQGVKSTNISTFDKDLFEIMFDDILVLVERDGFIGVCTDVKKKSLDILNTIMMISILDGLEATVVREHELSDIEYIPESKKITSRSYSYNSPRNKLFDGIPDKTMEFETRYVEKENIKKIFDKASKIFLNKSLAEDLRILLDATTHMKDSEFSQSFIESWKIIEKHLKQKWSQKSPNKTKFPTSETMITDLKDELKENFSIFTDLRKIRNNIMHGPKDVTKQESQKCYDISKEFVLKNSNFNS
;
A
#
# COMPACT_ATOMS: atom_id res chain seq x y z
N MET A 1 40.29 9.27 -16.57
CA MET A 1 39.80 10.38 -17.40
C MET A 1 39.45 11.52 -16.47
N ASP A 2 39.70 12.77 -16.85
CA ASP A 2 39.24 13.91 -16.06
C ASP A 2 37.71 14.08 -16.17
N ASP A 3 37.11 14.75 -15.19
CA ASP A 3 35.65 14.95 -15.11
C ASP A 3 35.13 15.76 -16.32
N THR A 4 35.96 16.65 -16.87
CA THR A 4 35.67 17.44 -18.08
C THR A 4 35.45 16.56 -19.30
N THR A 5 36.27 15.52 -19.48
CA THR A 5 36.15 14.55 -20.57
C THR A 5 34.84 13.80 -20.48
N HIS A 6 34.42 13.45 -19.28
CA HIS A 6 33.16 12.73 -19.02
C HIS A 6 31.93 13.59 -19.34
N ALA A 7 31.90 14.85 -18.90
CA ALA A 7 30.81 15.77 -19.22
C ALA A 7 30.70 16.06 -20.73
N ASN A 8 31.85 16.22 -21.42
CA ASN A 8 31.87 16.42 -22.87
C ASN A 8 31.37 15.19 -23.64
N ARG A 9 31.78 13.99 -23.24
CA ARG A 9 31.23 12.73 -23.81
C ARG A 9 29.72 12.65 -23.68
N LEU A 10 29.16 13.08 -22.54
CA LEU A 10 27.72 13.09 -22.33
C LEU A 10 26.99 14.11 -23.21
N LYS A 11 27.54 15.31 -23.36
CA LYS A 11 27.01 16.32 -24.31
C LYS A 11 27.02 15.78 -25.74
N GLU A 12 28.13 15.20 -26.16
CA GLU A 12 28.27 14.59 -27.49
C GLU A 12 27.31 13.41 -27.69
N TRP A 13 27.10 12.60 -26.65
CA TRP A 13 26.15 11.50 -26.67
C TRP A 13 24.74 11.98 -27.00
N TYR A 14 24.22 12.99 -26.27
CA TYR A 14 22.89 13.55 -26.53
C TYR A 14 22.81 14.30 -27.85
N ALA A 15 23.86 15.04 -28.22
CA ALA A 15 23.92 15.77 -29.50
C ALA A 15 23.82 14.82 -30.70
N ASN A 16 24.31 13.59 -30.58
CA ASN A 16 24.15 12.55 -31.61
C ASN A 16 22.85 11.76 -31.48
N PHE A 17 22.41 11.48 -30.24
CA PHE A 17 21.23 10.68 -29.98
C PHE A 17 19.93 11.39 -30.37
N ILE A 18 19.74 12.66 -30.00
CA ILE A 18 18.49 13.39 -30.23
C ILE A 18 18.13 13.49 -31.73
N PRO A 19 19.03 13.93 -32.63
CA PRO A 19 18.72 13.97 -34.06
C PRO A 19 18.42 12.60 -34.63
N LEU A 20 19.19 11.57 -34.23
CA LEU A 20 18.97 10.21 -34.68
C LEU A 20 17.63 9.64 -34.20
N PHE A 21 17.27 9.90 -32.94
CA PHE A 21 15.95 9.54 -32.40
C PHE A 21 14.85 10.17 -33.23
N ARG A 22 14.93 11.48 -33.51
CA ARG A 22 13.92 12.19 -34.32
C ARG A 22 13.82 11.63 -35.74
N GLU A 23 14.96 11.31 -36.35
CA GLU A 23 15.01 10.68 -37.67
C GLU A 23 14.27 9.33 -37.65
N GLU A 24 14.62 8.43 -36.73
CA GLU A 24 13.97 7.12 -36.61
C GLU A 24 12.51 7.23 -36.21
N PHE A 25 12.17 8.14 -35.31
CA PHE A 25 10.80 8.43 -34.90
C PHE A 25 9.94 8.90 -36.09
N SER A 26 10.51 9.71 -36.98
CA SER A 26 9.81 10.18 -38.18
C SER A 26 9.47 9.05 -39.16
N LYS A 27 10.22 7.93 -39.12
CA LYS A 27 9.96 6.74 -39.94
C LYS A 27 8.81 5.89 -39.40
N LEU A 28 8.44 6.07 -38.13
CA LEU A 28 7.30 5.37 -37.53
C LEU A 28 5.97 5.93 -38.03
N SER A 29 4.99 5.04 -38.18
CA SER A 29 3.60 5.38 -38.48
C SER A 29 2.95 6.16 -37.33
N LYS A 30 1.85 6.86 -37.64
CA LYS A 30 1.09 7.61 -36.62
C LYS A 30 0.62 6.73 -35.45
N GLU A 31 0.32 5.46 -35.71
CA GLU A 31 -0.07 4.53 -34.67
C GLU A 31 1.14 4.11 -33.84
N GLU A 32 2.26 3.76 -34.47
CA GLU A 32 3.49 3.40 -33.75
C GLU A 32 3.98 4.51 -32.82
N ARG A 33 3.89 5.76 -33.26
CA ARG A 33 4.28 6.92 -32.45
C ARG A 33 3.46 7.10 -31.18
N LYS A 34 2.22 6.61 -31.12
CA LYS A 34 1.37 6.68 -29.90
C LYS A 34 1.81 5.69 -28.82
N HIS A 35 2.46 4.61 -29.21
CA HIS A 35 2.91 3.53 -28.32
C HIS A 35 4.36 3.68 -27.90
N ILE A 36 5.09 4.66 -28.45
CA ILE A 36 6.35 5.08 -27.83
C ILE A 36 6.00 5.54 -26.43
N THR A 37 6.46 4.76 -25.46
CA THR A 37 6.17 4.96 -24.06
C THR A 37 6.56 6.39 -23.68
N SER A 38 5.87 6.96 -22.70
CA SER A 38 6.16 8.31 -22.18
C SER A 38 7.58 8.49 -21.60
N TRP A 39 8.44 7.49 -21.75
CA TRP A 39 9.82 7.43 -21.28
C TRP A 39 10.77 8.12 -22.27
N HIS A 40 10.40 8.27 -23.54
CA HIS A 40 11.25 8.85 -24.58
C HIS A 40 10.49 9.85 -25.45
N ASP A 41 10.60 11.12 -25.08
CA ASP A 41 10.06 12.29 -25.77
C ASP A 41 11.21 13.26 -26.01
N TYR A 42 11.83 13.14 -27.18
CA TYR A 42 12.90 14.02 -27.64
C TYR A 42 12.42 14.93 -28.78
N HIS A 43 11.12 15.22 -28.86
CA HIS A 43 10.54 16.09 -29.90
C HIS A 43 11.02 17.54 -29.76
N SER A 44 11.02 18.28 -30.86
CA SER A 44 11.37 19.70 -30.85
C SER A 44 10.25 20.55 -30.24
N PRO A 45 10.58 21.59 -29.45
CA PRO A 45 11.92 21.86 -28.89
C PRO A 45 12.25 20.87 -27.77
N CYS A 46 13.51 20.43 -27.65
CA CYS A 46 13.98 19.57 -26.55
C CYS A 46 15.27 20.13 -25.95
N GLN A 47 15.33 20.25 -24.63
CA GLN A 47 16.56 20.56 -23.91
C GLN A 47 16.82 19.51 -22.82
N ILE A 48 18.09 19.16 -22.63
CA ILE A 48 18.55 18.18 -21.65
C ILE A 48 19.43 18.88 -20.62
N GLU A 49 19.10 18.71 -19.35
CA GLU A 49 19.88 19.14 -18.20
C GLU A 49 20.21 17.94 -17.32
N VAL A 50 21.50 17.66 -17.15
CA VAL A 50 21.95 16.53 -16.34
C VAL A 50 22.57 17.06 -15.05
N PHE A 51 22.06 16.64 -13.90
CA PHE A 51 22.73 16.80 -12.61
C PHE A 51 23.45 15.50 -12.27
N TRP A 52 24.76 15.56 -12.16
CA TRP A 52 25.61 14.38 -12.07
C TRP A 52 26.26 14.29 -10.69
N LEU A 53 25.96 13.22 -9.95
CA LEU A 53 26.64 12.84 -8.72
C LEU A 53 27.82 11.91 -9.00
N LYS A 54 28.99 12.21 -8.44
CA LYS A 54 30.21 11.44 -8.69
C LYS A 54 30.21 10.07 -7.99
N ARG A 55 29.67 9.96 -6.76
CA ARG A 55 29.77 8.75 -5.92
C ARG A 55 28.54 8.52 -5.03
N PRO A 56 27.54 7.73 -5.42
CA PRO A 56 27.56 6.85 -6.58
C PRO A 56 27.49 7.63 -7.89
N ASN A 57 28.01 7.03 -8.96
CA ASN A 57 28.01 7.61 -10.30
C ASN A 57 26.58 7.59 -10.87
N TRP A 58 25.77 8.59 -10.51
CA TRP A 58 24.35 8.66 -10.84
C TRP A 58 24.02 9.99 -11.52
N GLN A 59 23.03 9.98 -12.40
CA GLN A 59 22.59 11.13 -13.18
C GLN A 59 21.10 11.36 -12.97
N LEU A 60 20.73 12.60 -12.65
CA LEU A 60 19.36 13.08 -12.75
C LEU A 60 19.24 13.82 -14.09
N ILE A 61 18.47 13.26 -15.01
CA ILE A 61 18.28 13.80 -16.36
C ILE A 61 16.94 14.53 -16.37
N VAL A 62 16.99 15.83 -16.61
CA VAL A 62 15.82 16.70 -16.76
C VAL A 62 15.68 17.04 -18.24
N GLU A 63 14.54 16.70 -18.81
CA GLU A 63 14.24 16.89 -20.21
C GLU A 63 13.08 17.89 -20.28
N THR A 64 13.22 18.94 -21.08
CA THR A 64 12.24 20.03 -21.15
C THR A 64 11.90 20.38 -22.59
N HIS A 65 10.70 20.91 -22.80
CA HIS A 65 10.20 21.36 -24.11
C HIS A 65 9.88 22.85 -24.09
N LEU A 66 10.91 23.68 -23.91
CA LEU A 66 10.76 25.12 -23.72
C LEU A 66 11.06 25.89 -25.01
N GLU A 67 10.04 26.61 -25.52
CA GLU A 67 10.13 27.40 -26.76
C GLU A 67 11.13 28.56 -26.68
N ASN A 68 11.37 29.09 -25.48
CA ASN A 68 12.31 30.20 -25.26
C ASN A 68 13.77 29.72 -25.09
N ARG A 69 14.05 28.43 -25.27
CA ARG A 69 15.40 27.86 -25.20
C ARG A 69 15.79 27.24 -26.54
N PRO A 70 17.08 27.25 -26.91
CA PRO A 70 17.55 26.58 -28.11
C PRO A 70 17.21 25.10 -28.10
N ASP A 71 16.69 24.59 -29.22
CA ASP A 71 16.46 23.17 -29.40
C ASP A 71 17.79 22.38 -29.42
N GLY A 72 17.79 21.19 -28.82
CA GLY A 72 18.97 20.34 -28.69
C GLY A 72 20.00 20.84 -27.65
N GLN A 73 19.67 21.84 -26.84
CA GLN A 73 20.58 22.34 -25.81
C GLN A 73 20.84 21.24 -24.75
N VAL A 74 22.12 20.91 -24.52
CA VAL A 74 22.54 19.96 -23.47
C VAL A 74 23.45 20.66 -22.47
N VAL A 75 23.01 20.71 -21.20
CA VAL A 75 23.79 21.26 -20.08
C VAL A 75 24.07 20.14 -19.09
N VAL A 76 25.34 20.00 -18.70
CA VAL A 76 25.77 19.00 -17.72
C VAL A 76 26.31 19.73 -16.51
N ASN A 77 25.61 19.59 -15.39
CA ASN A 77 25.91 20.15 -14.08
C ASN A 77 26.57 19.04 -13.24
N GLY A 78 27.91 19.03 -13.20
CA GLY A 78 28.71 18.02 -12.50
C GLY A 78 29.74 17.32 -13.40
N PRO A 79 30.31 16.19 -12.97
CA PRO A 79 29.99 15.47 -11.74
C PRO A 79 30.37 16.26 -10.48
N TYR A 80 29.46 16.37 -9.52
CA TYR A 80 29.73 16.96 -8.20
C TYR A 80 30.03 15.87 -7.17
N ASP A 81 30.89 16.19 -6.21
CA ASP A 81 31.08 15.37 -5.01
C ASP A 81 29.84 15.42 -4.10
N ASN A 82 29.58 14.34 -3.37
CA ASN A 82 28.40 14.22 -2.50
C ASN A 82 28.27 15.34 -1.48
N GLU A 83 29.39 15.82 -0.96
CA GLU A 83 29.45 16.84 0.08
C GLU A 83 28.91 18.18 -0.43
N ASN A 84 29.17 18.50 -1.69
CA ASN A 84 28.82 19.79 -2.30
C ASN A 84 27.61 19.71 -3.24
N PHE A 85 27.14 18.50 -3.58
CA PHE A 85 26.08 18.30 -4.58
C PHE A 85 24.84 19.15 -4.31
N GLN A 86 24.39 19.23 -3.05
CA GLN A 86 23.18 19.99 -2.70
C GLN A 86 23.37 21.50 -2.92
N ASP A 87 24.53 22.05 -2.58
CA ASP A 87 24.80 23.48 -2.69
C ASP A 87 24.98 23.89 -4.16
N GLU A 88 25.74 23.10 -4.92
CA GLU A 88 25.97 23.30 -6.35
C GLU A 88 24.65 23.27 -7.14
N VAL A 89 23.82 22.26 -6.87
CA VAL A 89 22.51 22.13 -7.51
C VAL A 89 21.57 23.26 -7.10
N SER A 90 21.56 23.65 -5.83
CA SER A 90 20.74 24.78 -5.37
C SER A 90 21.14 26.09 -6.05
N SER A 91 22.44 26.31 -6.29
CA SER A 91 22.94 27.43 -7.07
C SER A 91 22.38 27.41 -8.50
N VAL A 92 22.45 26.27 -9.18
CA VAL A 92 21.92 26.08 -10.54
C VAL A 92 20.40 26.34 -10.59
N LEU A 93 19.63 25.81 -9.63
CA LEU A 93 18.17 25.99 -9.58
C LEU A 93 17.73 27.44 -9.27
N ASN A 94 18.66 28.29 -8.84
CA ASN A 94 18.43 29.72 -8.65
C ASN A 94 18.67 30.55 -9.91
N GLU A 95 19.24 29.96 -10.96
CA GLU A 95 19.39 30.63 -12.25
C GLU A 95 18.03 30.91 -12.91
N SER A 96 17.94 32.01 -13.66
CA SER A 96 16.69 32.49 -14.27
C SER A 96 15.99 31.45 -15.15
N ARG A 97 16.75 30.56 -15.80
CA ARG A 97 16.20 29.49 -16.66
C ARG A 97 15.32 28.47 -15.91
N TRP A 98 15.46 28.36 -14.59
CA TRP A 98 14.66 27.44 -13.75
C TRP A 98 13.45 28.10 -13.09
N LYS A 99 13.35 29.44 -13.15
CA LYS A 99 12.26 30.22 -12.55
C LYS A 99 11.02 30.33 -13.47
N ILE A 100 10.91 29.43 -14.43
CA ILE A 100 9.77 29.31 -15.35
C ILE A 100 8.60 28.70 -14.58
N GLN A 101 7.38 29.22 -14.76
CA GLN A 101 6.19 28.62 -14.16
C GLN A 101 5.80 27.34 -14.89
N THR A 102 5.38 26.33 -14.14
CA THR A 102 4.75 25.14 -14.71
C THR A 102 3.41 25.49 -15.34
N ASP A 103 2.87 24.61 -16.19
CA ASP A 103 1.58 24.79 -16.86
C ASP A 103 0.41 25.03 -15.90
N SER A 104 0.56 24.59 -14.64
CA SER A 104 -0.43 24.81 -13.59
C SER A 104 -0.44 26.25 -13.05
N GLY A 105 0.62 27.04 -13.31
CA GLY A 105 0.85 28.36 -12.73
C GLY A 105 1.13 28.38 -11.23
N LYS A 106 1.08 27.22 -10.55
CA LYS A 106 1.16 27.10 -9.08
C LYS A 106 2.57 26.88 -8.55
N SER A 107 3.50 26.45 -9.40
CA SER A 107 4.89 26.13 -9.04
C SER A 107 5.85 26.52 -10.14
N GLN A 108 7.13 26.61 -9.80
CA GLN A 108 8.22 26.75 -10.76
C GLN A 108 8.81 25.38 -11.10
N TYR A 109 9.46 25.27 -12.26
CA TYR A 109 10.21 24.06 -12.62
C TYR A 109 11.27 23.72 -11.58
N SER A 110 11.91 24.74 -10.99
CA SER A 110 12.86 24.57 -9.88
C SER A 110 12.27 23.79 -8.70
N ASP A 111 10.98 23.93 -8.41
CA ASP A 111 10.35 23.28 -7.26
C ASP A 111 10.19 21.78 -7.51
N ALA A 112 9.73 21.40 -8.72
CA ALA A 112 9.59 20.00 -9.12
C ALA A 112 10.94 19.29 -9.18
N VAL A 113 11.96 19.97 -9.72
CA VAL A 113 13.32 19.43 -9.80
C VAL A 113 13.94 19.33 -8.41
N ALA A 114 13.75 20.32 -7.53
CA ALA A 114 14.21 20.28 -6.15
C ALA A 114 13.60 19.09 -5.37
N GLU A 115 12.31 18.80 -5.55
CA GLU A 115 11.67 17.64 -4.92
C GLU A 115 12.31 16.32 -5.38
N GLN A 116 12.49 16.14 -6.70
CA GLN A 116 13.12 14.93 -7.24
C GLN A 116 14.59 14.83 -6.84
N LEU A 117 15.32 15.94 -6.82
CA LEU A 117 16.70 16.00 -6.33
C LEU A 117 16.80 15.60 -4.87
N HIS A 118 15.88 16.05 -4.01
CA HIS A 118 15.86 15.64 -2.61
C HIS A 118 15.73 14.10 -2.51
N ARG A 119 14.81 13.50 -3.27
CA ARG A 119 14.65 12.03 -3.34
C ARG A 119 15.90 11.34 -3.91
N PHE A 120 16.49 11.90 -4.96
CA PHE A 120 17.70 11.40 -5.61
C PHE A 120 18.90 11.41 -4.66
N VAL A 121 19.15 12.53 -3.97
CA VAL A 121 20.21 12.67 -2.96
C VAL A 121 19.97 11.77 -1.76
N PHE A 122 18.73 11.69 -1.28
CA PHE A 122 18.37 10.78 -0.20
C PHE A 122 18.65 9.32 -0.59
N SER A 123 18.28 8.94 -1.81
CA SER A 123 18.56 7.60 -2.35
C SER A 123 20.06 7.34 -2.46
N ALA A 124 20.84 8.32 -2.93
CA ALA A 124 22.28 8.22 -3.08
C ALA A 124 23.01 8.10 -1.73
N LYS A 125 22.60 8.87 -0.72
CA LYS A 125 23.13 8.76 0.65
C LYS A 125 22.86 7.38 1.25
N ASN A 126 21.67 6.84 1.02
CA ASN A 126 21.31 5.50 1.49
C ASN A 126 21.94 4.37 0.64
N ALA A 127 22.37 4.66 -0.58
CA ALA A 127 23.03 3.72 -1.48
C ALA A 127 24.43 3.32 -1.01
N LEU A 128 25.10 4.12 -0.16
CA LEU A 128 26.39 3.75 0.46
C LEU A 128 26.32 2.42 1.23
N PHE A 129 25.12 1.99 1.63
CA PHE A 129 24.86 0.75 2.36
C PHE A 129 24.30 -0.39 1.48
N MET A 130 24.33 -0.23 0.16
CA MET A 130 23.74 -1.17 -0.80
C MET A 130 24.71 -1.41 -1.96
N ASP A 131 24.84 -2.65 -2.42
CA ASP A 131 25.75 -3.03 -3.51
C ASP A 131 25.14 -2.68 -4.90
N TRP A 132 25.06 -1.39 -5.20
CA TRP A 132 24.45 -0.86 -6.44
C TRP A 132 25.35 -1.00 -7.67
N GLN A 133 26.55 -1.57 -7.56
CA GLN A 133 27.48 -1.70 -8.69
C GLN A 133 26.93 -2.56 -9.85
N LYS A 134 25.76 -3.20 -9.69
CA LYS A 134 25.13 -4.07 -10.70
C LYS A 134 23.88 -3.49 -11.37
N LEU A 135 23.42 -2.31 -10.98
CA LEU A 135 22.18 -1.73 -11.51
C LEU A 135 22.48 -0.51 -12.37
N ASN A 136 22.83 -0.75 -13.65
CA ASN A 136 22.68 0.28 -14.66
C ASN A 136 21.20 0.30 -15.09
N GLY A 137 20.50 1.41 -14.91
CA GLY A 137 19.10 1.48 -15.30
C GLY A 137 18.35 2.71 -14.81
N PHE A 138 17.12 2.83 -15.29
CA PHE A 138 16.17 3.88 -14.93
C PHE A 138 15.34 3.43 -13.73
N THR A 139 15.20 4.28 -12.70
CA THR A 139 14.51 3.90 -11.46
C THR A 139 13.29 4.75 -11.14
N GLN A 140 13.20 5.97 -11.67
CA GLN A 140 12.07 6.86 -11.40
C GLN A 140 11.89 7.85 -12.54
N ILE A 141 10.63 8.04 -12.94
CA ILE A 141 10.23 9.04 -13.93
C ILE A 141 9.09 9.88 -13.38
N LEU A 142 9.29 11.21 -13.35
CA LEU A 142 8.21 12.18 -13.24
C LEU A 142 7.91 12.72 -14.63
N ASN A 143 6.67 12.56 -15.09
CA ASN A 143 6.21 13.07 -16.38
C ASN A 143 5.21 14.20 -16.18
N ALA A 144 5.49 15.34 -16.79
CA ALA A 144 4.58 16.46 -16.96
C ALA A 144 4.52 16.84 -18.45
N LYS A 145 3.56 17.70 -18.82
CA LYS A 145 3.33 18.05 -20.23
C LYS A 145 4.56 18.63 -20.93
N ASN A 146 5.38 19.39 -20.20
CA ASN A 146 6.50 20.15 -20.77
C ASN A 146 7.87 19.78 -20.16
N TYR A 147 7.91 18.78 -19.27
CA TYR A 147 9.16 18.22 -18.78
C TYR A 147 9.04 16.79 -18.29
N ARG A 148 10.19 16.13 -18.28
CA ARG A 148 10.41 14.82 -17.69
C ARG A 148 11.64 14.86 -16.79
N ILE A 149 11.58 14.17 -15.66
CA ILE A 149 12.74 13.98 -14.78
C ILE A 149 12.97 12.49 -14.62
N THR A 150 14.20 12.07 -14.93
CA THR A 150 14.58 10.66 -15.00
C THR A 150 15.79 10.41 -14.12
N HIS A 151 15.69 9.41 -13.24
CA HIS A 151 16.81 8.95 -12.41
C HIS A 151 17.56 7.85 -13.15
N PHE A 152 18.84 8.08 -13.41
CA PHE A 152 19.71 7.13 -14.08
C PHE A 152 20.88 6.71 -13.19
N HIS A 153 20.98 5.42 -12.93
CA HIS A 153 22.10 4.87 -12.17
C HIS A 153 23.21 4.49 -13.15
N GLY A 154 24.33 5.22 -13.12
CA GLY A 154 25.44 5.10 -14.05
C GLY A 154 25.69 6.40 -14.83
N ASN A 155 26.44 6.27 -15.92
CA ASN A 155 26.68 7.37 -16.85
C ASN A 155 26.14 7.03 -18.24
N MET A 156 25.17 7.80 -18.73
CA MET A 156 24.49 7.54 -20.00
C MET A 156 25.47 7.50 -21.19
N ALA A 157 26.58 8.27 -21.10
CA ALA A 157 27.61 8.32 -22.14
C ALA A 157 28.41 7.01 -22.32
N ASP A 158 28.22 6.03 -21.42
CA ASP A 158 28.84 4.71 -21.53
C ASP A 158 28.00 3.74 -22.37
N PHE A 159 26.77 4.13 -22.74
CA PHE A 159 25.91 3.35 -23.65
C PHE A 159 26.19 3.72 -25.11
N ASN A 160 26.10 2.72 -25.99
CA ASN A 160 26.06 3.00 -27.43
C ASN A 160 24.66 3.56 -27.78
N TYR A 161 24.59 4.86 -28.07
CA TYR A 161 23.32 5.55 -28.33
C TYR A 161 22.52 4.93 -29.50
N ARG A 162 23.20 4.35 -30.50
CA ARG A 162 22.53 3.68 -31.64
C ARG A 162 21.88 2.38 -31.22
N ALA A 163 22.61 1.55 -30.47
CA ALA A 163 22.08 0.30 -29.94
C ALA A 163 20.91 0.55 -28.97
N TYR A 164 21.03 1.59 -28.15
CA TYR A 164 19.97 2.02 -27.24
C TYR A 164 18.72 2.50 -28.00
N LEU A 165 18.87 3.31 -29.04
CA LEU A 165 17.75 3.72 -29.88
C LEU A 165 17.08 2.52 -30.57
N GLN A 166 17.87 1.61 -31.13
CA GLN A 166 17.34 0.39 -31.77
C GLN A 166 16.53 -0.45 -30.78
N HIS A 167 16.98 -0.52 -29.53
CA HIS A 167 16.25 -1.18 -28.46
C HIS A 167 14.88 -0.51 -28.21
N ILE A 168 14.83 0.81 -28.05
CA ILE A 168 13.57 1.57 -27.88
C ILE A 168 12.60 1.31 -29.03
N ILE A 169 13.08 1.42 -30.28
CA ILE A 169 12.25 1.20 -31.47
C ILE A 169 11.74 -0.24 -31.54
N ARG A 170 12.59 -1.22 -31.21
CA ARG A 170 12.20 -2.65 -31.22
C ARG A 170 11.14 -2.95 -30.15
N GLU A 171 11.31 -2.46 -28.93
CA GLU A 171 10.34 -2.65 -27.86
C GLU A 171 8.99 -2.01 -28.19
N THR A 172 9.02 -0.80 -28.76
CA THR A 172 7.81 -0.11 -29.23
C THR A 172 7.06 -0.98 -30.25
N LYS A 173 7.77 -1.51 -31.26
CA LYS A 173 7.17 -2.38 -32.28
C LYS A 173 6.60 -3.66 -31.69
N GLN A 174 7.33 -4.29 -30.76
CA GLN A 174 6.86 -5.50 -30.10
C GLN A 174 5.58 -5.24 -29.28
N GLN A 175 5.51 -4.14 -28.52
CA GLN A 175 4.31 -3.77 -27.76
C GLN A 175 3.09 -3.57 -28.68
N ILE A 176 3.30 -3.02 -29.87
CA ILE A 176 2.24 -2.82 -30.87
C ILE A 176 1.81 -4.15 -31.48
N GLU A 177 2.76 -5.03 -31.83
CA GLU A 177 2.46 -6.37 -32.31
C GLU A 177 1.64 -7.14 -31.28
N GLU A 178 2.01 -7.08 -30.00
CA GLU A 178 1.25 -7.67 -28.89
C GLU A 178 -0.13 -7.01 -28.70
N TYR A 179 -0.23 -5.68 -28.85
CA TYR A 179 -1.50 -4.95 -28.79
C TYR A 179 -2.44 -5.33 -29.95
N ASN A 180 -1.91 -5.46 -31.16
CA ASN A 180 -2.67 -5.82 -32.36
C ASN A 180 -2.98 -7.32 -32.45
N ALA A 181 -2.11 -8.18 -31.92
CA ALA A 181 -2.31 -9.63 -31.87
C ALA A 181 -3.32 -10.05 -30.80
N LYS A 182 -3.58 -9.19 -29.80
CA LYS A 182 -4.75 -9.37 -28.94
C LYS A 182 -5.99 -9.27 -29.82
N PRO A 183 -6.82 -10.34 -29.89
CA PRO A 183 -8.01 -10.31 -30.73
C PRO A 183 -8.82 -9.08 -30.33
N VAL A 184 -9.12 -8.24 -31.31
CA VAL A 184 -10.05 -7.12 -31.16
C VAL A 184 -11.39 -7.77 -30.81
N SER A 185 -11.61 -7.97 -29.51
CA SER A 185 -12.93 -8.23 -28.96
C SER A 185 -13.82 -7.17 -29.59
N PRO A 186 -14.90 -7.55 -30.30
CA PRO A 186 -15.77 -6.59 -30.93
C PRO A 186 -16.08 -5.51 -29.90
N GLN A 187 -15.67 -4.28 -30.18
CA GLN A 187 -16.16 -3.10 -29.46
C GLN A 187 -17.63 -2.89 -29.87
N THR A 188 -18.46 -3.89 -29.56
CA THR A 188 -19.80 -3.69 -29.06
C THR A 188 -19.65 -2.55 -28.07
N LYS A 189 -20.42 -1.46 -28.22
CA LYS A 189 -20.59 -0.50 -27.12
C LYS A 189 -20.99 -1.35 -25.93
N SER A 190 -20.02 -1.72 -25.09
CA SER A 190 -20.31 -2.56 -23.96
C SER A 190 -21.34 -1.73 -23.19
N PRO A 191 -22.51 -2.30 -22.86
CA PRO A 191 -23.32 -1.69 -21.82
C PRO A 191 -22.36 -1.32 -20.68
N LYS A 192 -22.58 -0.18 -20.01
CA LYS A 192 -21.85 0.09 -18.76
C LYS A 192 -22.05 -1.13 -17.86
N ILE A 193 -21.14 -2.08 -17.91
CA ILE A 193 -21.09 -3.17 -16.98
C ILE A 193 -20.67 -2.46 -15.71
N GLU A 194 -21.60 -2.35 -14.75
CA GLU A 194 -21.27 -1.90 -13.41
C GLU A 194 -20.26 -2.90 -12.86
N TYR A 195 -18.97 -2.57 -13.00
CA TYR A 195 -17.91 -3.29 -12.34
C TYR A 195 -18.19 -3.29 -10.84
N PRO A 196 -18.09 -4.44 -10.17
CA PRO A 196 -18.20 -4.49 -8.73
C PRO A 196 -17.18 -3.53 -8.11
N LYS A 197 -17.68 -2.47 -7.47
CA LYS A 197 -16.87 -1.55 -6.66
C LYS A 197 -16.83 -2.06 -5.24
N GLY A 198 -15.76 -1.73 -4.54
CA GLY A 198 -15.56 -2.22 -3.20
C GLY A 198 -14.54 -1.44 -2.39
N PHE A 199 -14.29 -1.97 -1.20
CA PHE A 199 -13.28 -1.48 -0.30
C PHE A 199 -12.37 -2.63 0.10
N ALA A 200 -11.07 -2.36 0.16
CA ALA A 200 -10.06 -3.38 0.39
C ALA A 200 -8.98 -2.92 1.35
N THR A 201 -8.27 -3.89 1.91
CA THR A 201 -7.16 -3.65 2.82
C THR A 201 -6.25 -4.88 2.86
N TYR A 202 -5.09 -4.76 3.50
CA TYR A 202 -4.20 -5.91 3.74
C TYR A 202 -4.52 -6.60 5.06
N PHE A 203 -4.28 -7.90 5.19
CA PHE A 203 -4.05 -8.52 6.50
C PHE A 203 -2.89 -7.81 7.23
N TYR A 204 -2.99 -7.69 8.55
CA TYR A 204 -1.93 -7.11 9.36
C TYR A 204 -1.80 -7.82 10.71
N PRO A 205 -0.64 -8.43 11.04
CA PRO A 205 0.58 -8.54 10.22
C PRO A 205 0.34 -9.16 8.83
N PRO A 206 1.16 -8.84 7.82
CA PRO A 206 0.97 -9.35 6.46
C PRO A 206 1.07 -10.88 6.43
N ILE A 207 0.25 -11.49 5.58
CA ILE A 207 0.25 -12.93 5.32
C ILE A 207 0.51 -13.21 3.85
N ILE A 208 1.04 -14.40 3.56
CA ILE A 208 1.15 -14.93 2.20
C ILE A 208 0.33 -16.21 2.12
N VAL A 209 -0.63 -16.23 1.21
CA VAL A 209 -1.48 -17.39 0.93
C VAL A 209 -0.74 -18.36 -0.01
N ASP A 210 -0.80 -19.67 0.25
CA ASP A 210 -0.18 -20.74 -0.55
C ASP A 210 1.35 -20.63 -0.70
N GLY A 211 2.04 -20.23 0.37
CA GLY A 211 3.50 -20.30 0.45
C GLY A 211 4.25 -19.27 -0.39
N ASN A 212 5.58 -19.31 -0.35
CA ASN A 212 6.45 -18.29 -0.93
C ASN A 212 6.24 -18.13 -2.45
N PRO A 213 5.83 -16.94 -2.94
CA PRO A 213 5.68 -16.73 -4.38
C PRO A 213 7.02 -16.99 -5.09
N LYS A 214 6.95 -17.70 -6.21
CA LYS A 214 8.10 -17.81 -7.10
C LYS A 214 8.26 -16.44 -7.76
N ARG A 215 9.37 -15.76 -7.50
CA ARG A 215 9.72 -14.54 -8.21
C ARG A 215 9.84 -14.82 -9.70
N SER A 216 9.31 -13.94 -10.53
CA SER A 216 9.60 -13.97 -11.96
C SER A 216 11.08 -13.63 -12.22
N PRO A 217 11.66 -14.08 -13.34
CA PRO A 217 13.00 -13.64 -13.75
C PRO A 217 13.14 -12.10 -13.77
N GLU A 218 12.10 -11.38 -14.18
CA GLU A 218 12.04 -9.91 -14.20
C GLU A 218 12.12 -9.32 -12.79
N GLU A 219 11.39 -9.88 -11.81
CA GLU A 219 11.45 -9.45 -10.41
C GLU A 219 12.83 -9.71 -9.80
N ILE A 220 13.45 -10.84 -10.12
CA ILE A 220 14.83 -11.14 -9.71
C ILE A 220 15.79 -10.11 -10.30
N PHE A 221 15.61 -9.75 -11.57
CA PHE A 221 16.44 -8.78 -12.27
C PHE A 221 16.27 -7.35 -11.72
N GLN A 222 15.06 -6.97 -11.35
CA GLN A 222 14.74 -5.69 -10.72
C GLN A 222 15.19 -5.60 -9.24
N GLY A 223 15.77 -6.67 -8.69
CA GLY A 223 16.22 -6.70 -7.29
C GLY A 223 15.06 -6.72 -6.29
N VAL A 224 13.86 -7.11 -6.74
CA VAL A 224 12.68 -7.27 -5.88
C VAL A 224 12.99 -8.34 -4.84
N LYS A 225 13.00 -7.94 -3.57
CA LYS A 225 13.14 -8.87 -2.45
C LYS A 225 11.84 -9.66 -2.32
N SER A 226 11.92 -10.90 -1.85
CA SER A 226 10.73 -11.76 -1.65
C SER A 226 9.68 -11.16 -0.69
N THR A 227 10.03 -10.12 0.05
CA THR A 227 9.16 -9.36 0.95
C THR A 227 8.40 -8.21 0.27
N ASN A 228 8.68 -7.90 -0.99
CA ASN A 228 7.97 -6.86 -1.74
C ASN A 228 6.65 -7.42 -2.29
N ILE A 229 5.65 -7.42 -1.42
CA ILE A 229 4.29 -7.94 -1.60
C ILE A 229 3.59 -7.40 -2.87
N SER A 230 3.93 -6.18 -3.34
CA SER A 230 3.16 -5.49 -4.39
C SER A 230 3.43 -5.93 -5.84
N THR A 231 4.54 -6.60 -6.14
CA THR A 231 4.99 -6.86 -7.53
C THR A 231 4.62 -8.23 -8.09
N PHE A 232 4.21 -9.16 -7.22
CA PHE A 232 3.93 -10.53 -7.64
C PHE A 232 2.71 -10.61 -8.54
N ASP A 233 2.68 -11.61 -9.45
CA ASP A 233 1.46 -11.98 -10.16
C ASP A 233 0.42 -12.41 -9.11
N LYS A 234 -0.56 -11.54 -8.89
CA LYS A 234 -1.46 -11.66 -7.74
C LYS A 234 -2.55 -12.64 -8.10
N ASP A 235 -2.26 -13.92 -7.88
CA ASP A 235 -3.29 -14.96 -7.92
C ASP A 235 -4.45 -14.50 -7.01
N LEU A 236 -5.58 -14.22 -7.66
CA LEU A 236 -6.80 -13.78 -7.03
C LEU A 236 -7.74 -14.97 -6.93
N PHE A 237 -8.31 -15.18 -5.75
CA PHE A 237 -9.46 -16.07 -5.62
C PHE A 237 -10.65 -15.36 -5.00
N GLU A 238 -11.82 -15.80 -5.45
CA GLU A 238 -13.12 -15.23 -5.12
C GLU A 238 -13.80 -16.10 -4.07
N ILE A 239 -14.36 -15.47 -3.05
CA ILE A 239 -15.17 -16.11 -2.02
C ILE A 239 -16.48 -15.34 -1.89
N MET A 240 -17.60 -16.06 -1.79
CA MET A 240 -18.89 -15.45 -1.47
C MET A 240 -19.07 -15.36 0.06
N PHE A 241 -19.35 -14.17 0.56
CA PHE A 241 -19.61 -13.87 1.96
C PHE A 241 -20.99 -13.25 2.09
N ASP A 242 -22.00 -14.03 2.50
CA ASP A 242 -23.40 -13.56 2.60
C ASP A 242 -23.86 -12.81 1.33
N ASP A 243 -23.73 -13.49 0.18
CA ASP A 243 -23.99 -12.98 -1.18
C ASP A 243 -23.12 -11.79 -1.64
N ILE A 244 -22.11 -11.41 -0.86
CA ILE A 244 -21.11 -10.39 -1.25
C ILE A 244 -19.85 -11.07 -1.74
N LEU A 245 -19.38 -10.64 -2.92
CA LEU A 245 -18.09 -11.09 -3.44
C LEU A 245 -16.95 -10.50 -2.62
N VAL A 246 -16.12 -11.37 -2.06
CA VAL A 246 -14.85 -11.03 -1.41
C VAL A 246 -13.70 -11.59 -2.23
N LEU A 247 -12.75 -10.71 -2.50
CA LEU A 247 -11.56 -10.93 -3.31
C LEU A 247 -10.38 -11.12 -2.36
N VAL A 248 -9.61 -12.18 -2.55
CA VAL A 248 -8.39 -12.41 -1.76
C VAL A 248 -7.23 -12.62 -2.72
N GLU A 249 -6.24 -11.73 -2.66
CA GLU A 249 -4.97 -11.89 -3.36
C GLU A 249 -4.02 -12.72 -2.50
N ARG A 250 -3.07 -13.37 -3.17
CA ARG A 250 -2.04 -14.19 -2.55
C ARG A 250 -1.21 -13.46 -1.49
N ASP A 251 -1.07 -12.16 -1.63
CA ASP A 251 -0.23 -11.28 -0.82
C ASP A 251 -0.94 -10.79 0.48
N GLY A 252 -2.11 -11.37 0.78
CA GLY A 252 -2.90 -11.04 1.96
C GLY A 252 -3.81 -9.83 1.76
N PHE A 253 -3.91 -9.26 0.55
CA PHE A 253 -4.88 -8.23 0.22
C PHE A 253 -6.29 -8.81 0.14
N ILE A 254 -7.25 -8.20 0.83
CA ILE A 254 -8.66 -8.60 0.86
C ILE A 254 -9.53 -7.43 0.43
N GLY A 255 -10.36 -7.64 -0.59
CA GLY A 255 -11.35 -6.67 -1.07
C GLY A 255 -12.78 -7.15 -0.90
N VAL A 256 -13.67 -6.30 -0.41
CA VAL A 256 -15.11 -6.58 -0.27
C VAL A 256 -15.87 -5.75 -1.29
N CYS A 257 -16.55 -6.41 -2.24
CA CYS A 257 -17.28 -5.76 -3.34
C CYS A 257 -18.67 -5.26 -2.88
N THR A 258 -18.70 -4.15 -2.15
CA THR A 258 -19.91 -3.40 -1.80
C THR A 258 -19.62 -1.90 -1.84
N ASP A 259 -20.64 -1.12 -2.20
CA ASP A 259 -20.64 0.34 -2.18
C ASP A 259 -20.77 0.94 -0.76
N VAL A 260 -21.13 0.13 0.25
CA VAL A 260 -21.28 0.59 1.63
C VAL A 260 -19.97 0.36 2.42
N LYS A 261 -19.14 1.40 2.53
CA LYS A 261 -17.84 1.36 3.25
C LYS A 261 -17.92 0.74 4.65
N LYS A 262 -18.95 1.12 5.43
CA LYS A 262 -19.19 0.58 6.77
C LYS A 262 -19.44 -0.93 6.76
N LYS A 263 -20.16 -1.45 5.76
CA LYS A 263 -20.43 -2.88 5.60
C LYS A 263 -19.13 -3.64 5.29
N SER A 264 -18.27 -3.11 4.42
CA SER A 264 -16.93 -3.69 4.18
C SER A 264 -16.11 -3.75 5.45
N LEU A 265 -16.08 -2.66 6.22
CA LEU A 265 -15.35 -2.60 7.49
C LEU A 265 -15.86 -3.66 8.49
N ASP A 266 -17.19 -3.81 8.61
CA ASP A 266 -17.80 -4.81 9.49
C ASP A 266 -17.45 -6.24 9.05
N ILE A 267 -17.44 -6.54 7.75
CA ILE A 267 -17.06 -7.85 7.18
C ILE A 267 -15.57 -8.12 7.43
N LEU A 268 -14.70 -7.20 7.05
CA LEU A 268 -13.25 -7.32 7.21
C LEU A 268 -12.89 -7.55 8.67
N ASN A 269 -13.42 -6.75 9.60
CA ASN A 269 -13.15 -6.92 11.03
C ASN A 269 -13.74 -8.21 11.60
N THR A 270 -14.85 -8.71 11.05
CA THR A 270 -15.34 -10.05 11.42
C THR A 270 -14.34 -11.12 10.96
N ILE A 271 -13.85 -11.06 9.72
CA ILE A 271 -12.82 -11.97 9.19
C ILE A 271 -11.54 -11.91 10.04
N MET A 272 -11.06 -10.72 10.41
CA MET A 272 -9.86 -10.55 11.24
C MET A 272 -10.02 -11.21 12.61
N MET A 273 -11.17 -11.04 13.28
CA MET A 273 -11.38 -11.68 14.60
C MET A 273 -11.45 -13.21 14.48
N ILE A 274 -12.14 -13.73 13.46
CA ILE A 274 -12.22 -15.18 13.22
C ILE A 274 -10.84 -15.75 12.91
N SER A 275 -10.01 -15.00 12.16
CA SER A 275 -8.61 -15.36 11.92
C SER A 275 -7.83 -15.50 13.22
N ILE A 276 -8.02 -14.59 14.18
CA ILE A 276 -7.40 -14.67 15.52
C ILE A 276 -7.88 -15.91 16.28
N LEU A 277 -9.17 -16.22 16.22
CA LEU A 277 -9.71 -17.42 16.88
C LEU A 277 -9.20 -18.72 16.25
N ASP A 278 -8.88 -18.72 14.96
CA ASP A 278 -8.27 -19.85 14.23
C ASP A 278 -6.74 -19.85 14.29
N GLY A 279 -6.13 -19.02 15.14
CA GLY A 279 -4.69 -19.06 15.45
C GLY A 279 -3.80 -18.18 14.55
N LEU A 280 -4.39 -17.38 13.67
CA LEU A 280 -3.64 -16.34 12.94
C LEU A 280 -3.51 -15.08 13.81
N GLU A 281 -2.64 -14.17 13.37
CA GLU A 281 -2.60 -12.83 13.94
C GLU A 281 -3.30 -11.85 13.02
N ALA A 282 -4.14 -11.02 13.63
CA ALA A 282 -4.72 -9.87 12.97
C ALA A 282 -4.78 -8.69 13.95
N THR A 283 -5.03 -7.51 13.41
CA THR A 283 -5.42 -6.29 14.12
C THR A 283 -6.65 -5.70 13.44
N VAL A 284 -7.39 -4.86 14.18
CA VAL A 284 -8.55 -4.14 13.64
C VAL A 284 -8.18 -3.31 12.42
N VAL A 285 -9.05 -3.33 11.42
CA VAL A 285 -9.02 -2.46 10.26
C VAL A 285 -9.77 -1.18 10.62
N ARG A 286 -9.14 -0.02 10.41
CA ARG A 286 -9.79 1.29 10.59
C ARG A 286 -10.31 1.83 9.26
N GLU A 287 -11.28 2.72 9.32
CA GLU A 287 -11.92 3.26 8.12
C GLU A 287 -10.94 3.96 7.14
N HIS A 288 -9.88 4.59 7.67
CA HIS A 288 -8.85 5.26 6.88
C HIS A 288 -7.79 4.29 6.29
N GLU A 289 -7.85 3.01 6.66
CA GLU A 289 -7.01 1.93 6.12
C GLU A 289 -7.71 1.16 4.98
N LEU A 290 -8.93 1.57 4.64
CA LEU A 290 -9.65 1.04 3.49
C LEU A 290 -9.24 1.79 2.23
N SER A 291 -8.96 1.02 1.18
CA SER A 291 -8.76 1.52 -0.18
C SER A 291 -9.97 1.23 -1.04
N ASP A 292 -10.32 2.15 -1.93
CA ASP A 292 -11.33 1.87 -2.96
C ASP A 292 -10.75 0.90 -3.99
N ILE A 293 -11.58 -0.04 -4.43
CA ILE A 293 -11.24 -1.00 -5.48
C ILE A 293 -12.32 -1.07 -6.56
N GLU A 294 -11.89 -1.29 -7.79
CA GLU A 294 -12.73 -1.71 -8.91
C GLU A 294 -12.28 -3.08 -9.39
N TYR A 295 -13.23 -4.00 -9.54
CA TYR A 295 -12.99 -5.37 -9.94
C TYR A 295 -13.54 -5.65 -11.33
N ILE A 296 -12.76 -6.31 -12.19
CA ILE A 296 -13.19 -6.75 -13.52
C ILE A 296 -13.33 -8.29 -13.50
N PRO A 297 -14.56 -8.82 -13.41
CA PRO A 297 -14.81 -10.27 -13.29
C PRO A 297 -14.21 -11.10 -14.42
N GLU A 298 -14.22 -10.58 -15.65
CA GLU A 298 -13.74 -11.29 -16.83
C GLU A 298 -12.23 -11.55 -16.78
N SER A 299 -11.48 -10.62 -16.20
CA SER A 299 -10.03 -10.70 -16.11
C SER A 299 -9.54 -11.18 -14.74
N LYS A 300 -10.43 -11.24 -13.75
CA LYS A 300 -10.11 -11.49 -12.34
C LYS A 300 -9.04 -10.54 -11.80
N LYS A 301 -9.13 -9.26 -12.16
CA LYS A 301 -8.16 -8.23 -11.75
C LYS A 301 -8.83 -7.09 -11.01
N ILE A 302 -8.12 -6.59 -10.00
CA ILE A 302 -8.42 -5.32 -9.33
C ILE A 302 -7.68 -4.22 -10.11
N THR A 303 -8.42 -3.30 -10.74
CA THR A 303 -7.86 -2.32 -11.68
C THR A 303 -7.57 -0.95 -11.09
N SER A 304 -8.13 -0.64 -9.93
CA SER A 304 -7.84 0.59 -9.20
C SER A 304 -7.61 0.31 -7.73
N ARG A 305 -6.66 1.03 -7.14
CA ARG A 305 -6.41 1.06 -5.69
C ARG A 305 -6.17 2.52 -5.33
N SER A 306 -6.94 3.07 -4.40
CA SER A 306 -6.66 4.38 -3.81
C SER A 306 -6.69 4.29 -2.29
N TYR A 307 -5.61 4.73 -1.63
CA TYR A 307 -5.56 4.89 -0.17
C TYR A 307 -5.31 6.36 0.16
N SER A 308 -5.80 6.79 1.32
CA SER A 308 -5.81 8.21 1.71
C SER A 308 -4.86 8.56 2.85
N TYR A 309 -4.38 7.57 3.62
CA TYR A 309 -3.60 7.81 4.84
C TYR A 309 -2.39 6.89 4.98
N ASN A 310 -1.35 7.38 5.64
CA ASN A 310 -0.18 6.60 6.00
C ASN A 310 -0.46 5.84 7.31
N SER A 311 -0.76 4.55 7.22
CA SER A 311 -0.81 3.62 8.35
C SER A 311 0.20 2.49 8.12
N PRO A 312 0.64 1.75 9.15
CA PRO A 312 1.51 0.59 8.96
C PRO A 312 0.95 -0.42 7.95
N ARG A 313 -0.38 -0.60 7.92
CA ARG A 313 -1.08 -1.44 6.94
C ARG A 313 -1.04 -0.84 5.53
N ASN A 314 -1.24 0.47 5.39
CA ASN A 314 -1.22 1.13 4.08
C ASN A 314 0.19 1.22 3.46
N LYS A 315 1.25 1.17 4.27
CA LYS A 315 2.63 1.04 3.76
C LYS A 315 2.84 -0.24 2.93
N LEU A 316 2.01 -1.27 3.09
CA LEU A 316 2.08 -2.50 2.29
C LEU A 316 1.70 -2.27 0.82
N PHE A 317 0.93 -1.21 0.50
CA PHE A 317 0.60 -0.86 -0.89
C PHE A 317 1.79 -0.31 -1.67
N ASP A 318 2.69 0.42 -0.99
CA ASP A 318 3.81 1.10 -1.63
C ASP A 318 4.86 0.12 -2.17
N GLY A 319 4.85 -1.15 -1.74
CA GLY A 319 5.83 -2.15 -2.15
C GLY A 319 7.25 -1.89 -1.69
N ILE A 320 7.48 -0.79 -0.97
CA ILE A 320 8.77 -0.39 -0.43
C ILE A 320 8.70 -0.69 1.06
N PRO A 321 9.24 -1.84 1.52
CA PRO A 321 9.38 -2.07 2.94
C PRO A 321 10.27 -0.97 3.50
N ASP A 322 9.68 -0.14 4.33
CA ASP A 322 10.42 0.73 5.23
C ASP A 322 11.40 -0.19 5.98
N LYS A 323 12.72 -0.01 5.79
CA LYS A 323 13.75 -0.89 6.38
C LYS A 323 13.64 -0.99 7.90
N THR A 324 12.88 -0.09 8.52
CA THR A 324 12.61 -0.07 9.96
C THR A 324 11.47 -1.01 10.38
N MET A 325 10.64 -1.48 9.45
CA MET A 325 9.50 -2.35 9.70
C MET A 325 9.73 -3.72 9.04
N GLU A 326 10.51 -4.57 9.70
CA GLU A 326 10.50 -6.01 9.40
C GLU A 326 9.18 -6.59 9.89
N PHE A 327 8.19 -6.67 9.01
CA PHE A 327 6.96 -7.39 9.31
C PHE A 327 7.23 -8.89 9.24
N GLU A 328 7.01 -9.61 10.35
CA GLU A 328 7.04 -11.07 10.35
C GLU A 328 5.89 -11.59 9.48
N THR A 329 6.22 -11.97 8.25
CA THR A 329 5.22 -12.44 7.28
C THR A 329 4.89 -13.89 7.55
N ARG A 330 3.59 -14.19 7.68
CA ARG A 330 3.12 -15.56 7.94
C ARG A 330 2.61 -16.23 6.67
N TYR A 331 2.95 -17.50 6.49
CA TYR A 331 2.43 -18.31 5.41
C TYR A 331 1.16 -19.05 5.86
N VAL A 332 0.11 -18.97 5.04
CA VAL A 332 -1.19 -19.59 5.35
C VAL A 332 -1.66 -20.37 4.13
N GLU A 333 -2.12 -21.61 4.32
CA GLU A 333 -2.75 -22.38 3.24
C GLU A 333 -4.09 -21.76 2.84
N LYS A 334 -4.40 -21.73 1.55
CA LYS A 334 -5.66 -21.21 1.01
C LYS A 334 -6.89 -21.90 1.58
N GLU A 335 -6.82 -23.19 1.85
CA GLU A 335 -7.88 -23.96 2.48
C GLU A 335 -8.20 -23.43 3.89
N ASN A 336 -7.19 -22.96 4.63
CA ASN A 336 -7.40 -22.38 5.96
C ASN A 336 -8.04 -20.98 5.86
N ILE A 337 -7.63 -20.17 4.88
CA ILE A 337 -8.30 -18.87 4.60
C ILE A 337 -9.77 -19.09 4.21
N LYS A 338 -10.07 -20.07 3.34
CA LYS A 338 -11.46 -20.40 3.00
C LYS A 338 -12.29 -20.80 4.21
N LYS A 339 -11.76 -21.67 5.09
CA LYS A 339 -12.43 -22.07 6.34
C LYS A 339 -12.73 -20.87 7.25
N ILE A 340 -11.78 -19.94 7.38
CA ILE A 340 -11.97 -18.70 8.15
C ILE A 340 -13.13 -17.88 7.56
N PHE A 341 -13.17 -17.71 6.24
CA PHE A 341 -14.21 -16.93 5.58
C PHE A 341 -15.59 -17.58 5.70
N ASP A 342 -15.67 -18.90 5.55
CA ASP A 342 -16.91 -19.65 5.73
C ASP A 342 -17.46 -19.51 7.16
N LYS A 343 -16.58 -19.62 8.18
CA LYS A 343 -16.94 -19.39 9.59
C LYS A 343 -17.40 -17.94 9.81
N ALA A 344 -16.65 -16.97 9.29
CA ALA A 344 -16.95 -15.56 9.43
C ALA A 344 -18.30 -15.20 8.77
N SER A 345 -18.59 -15.73 7.58
CA SER A 345 -19.86 -15.51 6.88
C SER A 345 -21.05 -16.05 7.67
N LYS A 346 -20.95 -17.27 8.22
CA LYS A 346 -22.01 -17.86 9.06
C LYS A 346 -22.28 -17.02 10.32
N ILE A 347 -21.22 -16.53 10.98
CA ILE A 347 -21.37 -15.72 12.19
C ILE A 347 -21.90 -14.32 11.87
N PHE A 348 -21.54 -13.75 10.72
CA PHE A 348 -21.97 -12.42 10.32
C PHE A 348 -23.50 -12.29 10.22
N LEU A 349 -24.20 -13.38 9.89
CA LEU A 349 -25.67 -13.46 9.90
C LEU A 349 -26.26 -13.17 11.30
N ASN A 350 -25.54 -13.51 12.37
CA ASN A 350 -25.90 -13.13 13.73
C ASN A 350 -25.29 -11.76 14.08
N LYS A 351 -26.02 -10.69 13.76
CA LYS A 351 -25.59 -9.30 13.96
C LYS A 351 -25.06 -9.01 15.37
N SER A 352 -25.70 -9.57 16.41
CA SER A 352 -25.29 -9.35 17.81
C SER A 352 -23.94 -10.00 18.10
N LEU A 353 -23.72 -11.23 17.62
CA LEU A 353 -22.47 -11.95 17.83
C LEU A 353 -21.34 -11.35 16.99
N ALA A 354 -21.63 -10.95 15.75
CA ALA A 354 -20.67 -10.26 14.89
C ALA A 354 -20.21 -8.92 15.51
N GLU A 355 -21.12 -8.18 16.16
CA GLU A 355 -20.77 -7.00 16.95
C GLU A 355 -19.83 -7.35 18.12
N ASP A 356 -20.14 -8.40 18.90
CA ASP A 356 -19.29 -8.82 20.02
C ASP A 356 -17.90 -9.24 19.56
N LEU A 357 -17.78 -9.90 18.39
CA LEU A 357 -16.48 -10.23 17.78
C LEU A 357 -15.68 -8.99 17.38
N ARG A 358 -16.32 -7.95 16.82
CA ARG A 358 -15.63 -6.71 16.46
C ARG A 358 -15.14 -5.96 17.70
N ILE A 359 -15.96 -5.89 18.76
CA ILE A 359 -15.53 -5.33 20.05
C ILE A 359 -14.36 -6.13 20.62
N LEU A 360 -14.40 -7.46 20.52
CA LEU A 360 -13.30 -8.32 20.98
C LEU A 360 -12.02 -8.08 20.17
N LEU A 361 -12.11 -7.86 18.86
CA LEU A 361 -10.96 -7.53 18.01
C LEU A 361 -10.32 -6.19 18.39
N ASP A 362 -11.13 -5.16 18.68
CA ASP A 362 -10.63 -3.89 19.21
C ASP A 362 -9.89 -4.13 20.54
N ALA A 363 -10.49 -4.90 21.46
CA ALA A 363 -9.83 -5.26 22.72
C ALA A 363 -8.50 -5.99 22.50
N THR A 364 -8.44 -6.97 21.57
CA THR A 364 -7.20 -7.68 21.22
C THR A 364 -6.15 -6.72 20.65
N THR A 365 -6.55 -5.78 19.81
CA THR A 365 -5.63 -4.81 19.21
C THR A 365 -5.04 -3.90 20.28
N HIS A 366 -5.88 -3.31 21.13
CA HIS A 366 -5.44 -2.49 22.27
C HIS A 366 -4.53 -3.26 23.24
N MET A 367 -4.79 -4.56 23.46
CA MET A 367 -3.92 -5.40 24.29
C MET A 367 -2.52 -5.56 23.68
N LYS A 368 -2.42 -5.76 22.36
CA LYS A 368 -1.14 -5.86 21.64
C LYS A 368 -0.36 -4.55 21.69
N ASP A 369 -1.06 -3.42 21.60
CA ASP A 369 -0.47 -2.08 21.64
C ASP A 369 -0.16 -1.59 23.07
N SER A 370 -0.34 -2.45 24.08
CA SER A 370 -0.17 -2.13 25.52
C SER A 370 -1.11 -1.03 26.05
N GLU A 371 -2.24 -0.82 25.37
CA GLU A 371 -3.33 0.08 25.77
C GLU A 371 -4.32 -0.67 26.70
N PHE A 372 -3.83 -1.09 27.87
CA PHE A 372 -4.53 -2.04 28.75
C PHE A 372 -5.88 -1.52 29.25
N SER A 373 -6.00 -0.21 29.51
CA SER A 373 -7.24 0.42 29.94
C SER A 373 -8.32 0.35 28.86
N GLN A 374 -7.96 0.62 27.60
CA GLN A 374 -8.84 0.56 26.44
C GLN A 374 -9.29 -0.88 26.18
N SER A 375 -8.33 -1.82 26.17
CA SER A 375 -8.62 -3.27 26.07
C SER A 375 -9.59 -3.74 27.17
N PHE A 376 -9.39 -3.26 28.40
CA PHE A 376 -10.27 -3.59 29.52
C PHE A 376 -11.70 -3.05 29.30
N ILE A 377 -11.83 -1.80 28.87
CA ILE A 377 -13.14 -1.17 28.64
C ILE A 377 -13.90 -1.87 27.50
N GLU A 378 -13.23 -2.19 26.39
CA GLU A 378 -13.86 -2.94 25.29
C GLU A 378 -14.29 -4.34 25.73
N SER A 379 -13.43 -5.05 26.48
CA SER A 379 -13.78 -6.36 27.06
C SER A 379 -14.97 -6.29 28.03
N TRP A 380 -15.03 -5.22 28.85
CA TRP A 380 -16.11 -5.01 29.79
C TRP A 380 -17.47 -4.80 29.11
N LYS A 381 -17.51 -4.15 27.93
CA LYS A 381 -18.78 -3.96 27.18
C LYS A 381 -19.46 -5.30 26.86
N ILE A 382 -18.68 -6.32 26.48
CA ILE A 382 -19.17 -7.67 26.20
C ILE A 382 -19.71 -8.31 27.49
N ILE A 383 -18.96 -8.20 28.60
CA ILE A 383 -19.38 -8.71 29.91
C ILE A 383 -20.68 -8.06 30.36
N GLU A 384 -20.78 -6.74 30.25
CA GLU A 384 -21.97 -5.97 30.66
C GLU A 384 -23.19 -6.33 29.82
N LYS A 385 -23.03 -6.50 28.50
CA LYS A 385 -24.08 -7.01 27.60
C LYS A 385 -24.56 -8.40 28.05
N HIS A 386 -23.64 -9.30 28.41
CA HIS A 386 -23.98 -10.64 28.90
C HIS A 386 -24.72 -10.62 30.25
N LEU A 387 -24.25 -9.80 31.21
CA LEU A 387 -24.92 -9.62 32.50
C LEU A 387 -26.34 -9.06 32.31
N LYS A 388 -26.50 -8.08 31.42
CA LYS A 388 -27.81 -7.50 31.07
C LYS A 388 -28.77 -8.53 30.49
N GLN A 389 -28.29 -9.40 29.60
CA GLN A 389 -29.10 -10.49 29.04
C GLN A 389 -29.57 -11.47 30.12
N LYS A 390 -28.64 -11.97 30.96
CA LYS A 390 -28.98 -12.88 32.07
C LYS A 390 -29.96 -12.24 33.06
N TRP A 391 -29.73 -10.98 33.42
CA TRP A 391 -30.61 -10.25 34.33
C TRP A 391 -32.01 -10.07 33.73
N SER A 392 -32.11 -9.74 32.45
CA SER A 392 -33.40 -9.58 31.76
C SER A 392 -34.19 -10.89 31.70
N GLN A 393 -33.51 -12.03 31.58
CA GLN A 393 -34.13 -13.36 31.64
C GLN A 393 -34.66 -13.68 33.06
N LYS A 394 -33.91 -13.29 34.10
CA LYS A 394 -34.32 -13.50 35.50
C LYS A 394 -35.45 -12.55 35.94
N SER A 395 -35.49 -11.34 35.38
CA SER A 395 -36.42 -10.27 35.76
C SER A 395 -37.19 -9.68 34.56
N PRO A 396 -38.00 -10.49 33.84
CA PRO A 396 -38.61 -10.07 32.57
C PRO A 396 -39.59 -8.88 32.70
N ASN A 397 -40.14 -8.65 33.89
CA ASN A 397 -41.16 -7.61 34.12
C ASN A 397 -40.58 -6.24 34.54
N LYS A 398 -39.25 -6.10 34.66
CA LYS A 398 -38.64 -4.82 35.04
C LYS A 398 -38.33 -3.98 33.80
N THR A 399 -38.89 -2.78 33.73
CA THR A 399 -38.75 -1.86 32.58
C THR A 399 -37.48 -1.01 32.61
N LYS A 400 -36.87 -0.80 33.78
CA LYS A 400 -35.65 0.00 33.94
C LYS A 400 -34.43 -0.90 34.10
N PHE A 401 -33.43 -0.72 33.24
CA PHE A 401 -32.15 -1.41 33.38
C PHE A 401 -31.41 -0.90 34.62
N PRO A 402 -30.97 -1.79 35.50
CA PRO A 402 -30.26 -1.40 36.71
C PRO A 402 -28.77 -1.20 36.40
N THR A 403 -28.02 -0.73 37.40
CA THR A 403 -26.55 -0.59 37.27
C THR A 403 -25.88 -1.96 37.22
N SER A 404 -24.65 -2.04 36.72
CA SER A 404 -23.89 -3.30 36.68
C SER A 404 -23.66 -3.87 38.08
N GLU A 405 -23.58 -3.04 39.12
CA GLU A 405 -23.54 -3.47 40.53
C GLU A 405 -24.79 -4.24 40.95
N THR A 406 -25.97 -3.68 40.65
CA THR A 406 -27.24 -4.33 40.93
C THR A 406 -27.40 -5.59 40.10
N MET A 407 -27.01 -5.59 38.81
CA MET A 407 -27.05 -6.81 37.99
C MET A 407 -26.18 -7.92 38.58
N ILE A 408 -24.94 -7.62 38.99
CA ILE A 408 -24.03 -8.60 39.59
C ILE A 408 -24.59 -9.14 40.90
N THR A 409 -25.16 -8.27 41.74
CA THR A 409 -25.77 -8.64 43.02
C THR A 409 -27.00 -9.52 42.82
N ASP A 410 -27.91 -9.12 41.94
CA ASP A 410 -29.13 -9.87 41.60
C ASP A 410 -28.78 -11.23 40.96
N LEU A 411 -27.63 -11.34 40.28
CA LEU A 411 -27.16 -12.57 39.62
C LEU A 411 -26.19 -13.42 40.48
N LYS A 412 -26.05 -13.13 41.77
CA LYS A 412 -25.04 -13.78 42.64
C LYS A 412 -25.07 -15.31 42.58
N ASP A 413 -26.26 -15.90 42.63
CA ASP A 413 -26.42 -17.36 42.63
C ASP A 413 -26.13 -17.98 41.25
N GLU A 414 -26.41 -17.28 40.14
CA GLU A 414 -26.07 -17.75 38.80
C GLU A 414 -24.58 -17.62 38.48
N LEU A 415 -23.93 -16.58 39.02
CA LEU A 415 -22.51 -16.32 38.81
C LEU A 415 -21.61 -17.23 39.64
N LYS A 416 -22.10 -17.76 40.78
CA LYS A 416 -21.37 -18.69 41.67
C LYS A 416 -19.96 -18.19 41.98
N GLU A 417 -18.95 -19.00 41.69
CA GLU A 417 -17.52 -18.71 41.92
C GLU A 417 -17.04 -17.46 41.16
N ASN A 418 -17.70 -17.09 40.05
CA ASN A 418 -17.35 -15.90 39.29
C ASN A 418 -17.89 -14.60 39.89
N PHE A 419 -18.75 -14.65 40.91
CA PHE A 419 -19.34 -13.45 41.52
C PHE A 419 -18.28 -12.45 42.04
N SER A 420 -17.25 -12.94 42.73
CA SER A 420 -16.14 -12.12 43.21
C SER A 420 -15.38 -11.48 42.05
N ILE A 421 -15.12 -12.26 41.00
CA ILE A 421 -14.43 -11.80 39.79
C ILE A 421 -15.17 -10.64 39.13
N PHE A 422 -16.48 -10.77 38.88
CA PHE A 422 -17.26 -9.69 38.28
C PHE A 422 -17.33 -8.45 39.18
N THR A 423 -17.40 -8.64 40.50
CA THR A 423 -17.38 -7.54 41.46
C THR A 423 -16.07 -6.76 41.39
N ASP A 424 -14.94 -7.46 41.29
CA ASP A 424 -13.61 -6.83 41.21
C ASP A 424 -13.39 -6.13 39.87
N LEU A 425 -13.77 -6.76 38.74
CA LEU A 425 -13.71 -6.13 37.42
C LEU A 425 -14.58 -4.86 37.37
N ARG A 426 -15.77 -4.87 37.95
CA ARG A 426 -16.62 -3.67 38.06
C ARG A 426 -15.92 -2.55 38.82
N LYS A 427 -15.24 -2.85 39.94
CA LYS A 427 -14.48 -1.84 40.71
C LYS A 427 -13.36 -1.24 39.85
N ILE A 428 -12.63 -2.07 39.12
CA ILE A 428 -11.59 -1.61 38.18
C ILE A 428 -12.21 -0.69 37.12
N ARG A 429 -13.31 -1.10 36.48
CA ARG A 429 -14.05 -0.27 35.52
C ARG A 429 -14.41 1.09 36.11
N ASN A 430 -14.97 1.12 37.32
CA ASN A 430 -15.35 2.38 37.97
C ASN A 430 -14.13 3.26 38.26
N ASN A 431 -13.00 2.66 38.63
CA ASN A 431 -11.76 3.41 38.83
C ASN A 431 -11.21 4.00 37.53
N ILE A 432 -11.33 3.31 36.38
CA ILE A 432 -10.95 3.87 35.06
C ILE A 432 -11.86 5.06 34.70
N MET A 433 -13.17 4.93 34.92
CA MET A 433 -14.15 5.94 34.50
C MET A 433 -14.17 7.19 35.40
N HIS A 434 -13.76 7.06 36.66
CA HIS A 434 -13.88 8.12 37.67
C HIS A 434 -12.56 8.52 38.31
N GLY A 435 -11.44 7.90 37.94
CA GLY A 435 -10.14 8.16 38.54
C GLY A 435 -8.97 7.96 37.58
N PRO A 436 -7.75 8.33 37.99
CA PRO A 436 -6.55 8.24 37.17
C PRO A 436 -5.88 6.86 37.23
N LYS A 437 -6.62 5.78 37.57
CA LYS A 437 -6.01 4.46 37.78
C LYS A 437 -5.67 3.81 36.45
N ASP A 438 -4.39 3.51 36.25
CA ASP A 438 -3.94 2.64 35.15
C ASP A 438 -4.32 1.18 35.40
N VAL A 439 -4.75 0.50 34.34
CA VAL A 439 -5.03 -0.94 34.36
C VAL A 439 -3.76 -1.70 34.07
N THR A 440 -3.43 -2.66 34.92
CA THR A 440 -2.29 -3.56 34.68
C THR A 440 -2.60 -4.54 33.54
N LYS A 441 -1.55 -5.04 32.88
CA LYS A 441 -1.70 -6.11 31.86
C LYS A 441 -2.49 -7.31 32.37
N GLN A 442 -2.27 -7.74 33.62
CA GLN A 442 -2.98 -8.88 34.22
C GLN A 442 -4.48 -8.61 34.44
N GLU A 443 -4.83 -7.41 34.93
CA GLU A 443 -6.23 -7.00 35.10
C GLU A 443 -6.96 -6.94 33.74
N SER A 444 -6.31 -6.36 32.71
CA SER A 444 -6.85 -6.29 31.35
C SER A 444 -7.00 -7.69 30.74
N GLN A 445 -5.98 -8.54 30.86
CA GLN A 445 -6.00 -9.91 30.34
C GLN A 445 -7.12 -10.73 30.98
N LYS A 446 -7.31 -10.63 32.29
CA LYS A 446 -8.40 -11.31 33.00
C LYS A 446 -9.78 -10.90 32.47
N CYS A 447 -9.99 -9.60 32.22
CA CYS A 447 -11.24 -9.09 31.65
C CYS A 447 -11.45 -9.62 30.22
N TYR A 448 -10.39 -9.59 29.41
CA TYR A 448 -10.36 -10.08 28.03
C TYR A 448 -10.63 -11.59 27.92
N ASP A 449 -10.06 -12.41 28.80
CA ASP A 449 -10.23 -13.86 28.75
C ASP A 449 -11.70 -14.26 29.02
N ILE A 450 -12.36 -13.57 29.96
CA ILE A 450 -13.78 -13.78 30.27
C ILE A 450 -14.67 -13.31 29.12
N SER A 451 -14.37 -12.15 28.53
CA SER A 451 -15.13 -11.65 27.38
C SER A 451 -15.00 -12.58 26.17
N LYS A 452 -13.78 -13.08 25.90
CA LYS A 452 -13.51 -14.10 24.88
C LYS A 452 -14.29 -15.39 25.13
N GLU A 453 -14.32 -15.88 26.37
CA GLU A 453 -15.09 -17.08 26.74
C GLU A 453 -16.59 -16.91 26.43
N PHE A 454 -17.17 -15.75 26.72
CA PHE A 454 -18.57 -15.47 26.40
C PHE A 454 -18.85 -15.46 24.89
N VAL A 455 -17.97 -14.83 24.11
CA VAL A 455 -18.08 -14.83 22.65
C VAL A 455 -17.98 -16.26 22.09
N LEU A 456 -17.03 -17.06 22.58
CA LEU A 456 -16.84 -18.45 22.15
C LEU A 456 -18.04 -19.35 22.51
N LYS A 457 -18.60 -19.22 23.71
CA LYS A 457 -19.81 -19.96 24.12
C LYS A 457 -21.02 -19.63 23.25
N ASN A 458 -21.17 -18.36 22.86
CA ASN A 458 -22.32 -17.91 22.07
C ASN A 458 -22.18 -18.22 20.57
N SER A 459 -20.98 -18.55 20.10
CA SER A 459 -20.68 -18.72 18.67
C SER A 459 -20.66 -20.18 18.21
N ASN A 460 -20.88 -21.15 19.12
CA ASN A 460 -20.76 -22.59 18.83
C ASN A 460 -19.43 -22.96 18.14
N PHE A 461 -18.34 -22.24 18.42
CA PHE A 461 -17.07 -22.38 17.72
C PHE A 461 -16.40 -23.76 17.87
N ASN A 462 -16.81 -24.53 18.88
CA ASN A 462 -16.24 -25.84 19.24
C ASN A 462 -17.12 -27.03 18.80
N SER A 463 -18.22 -26.79 18.08
CA SER A 463 -19.04 -27.83 17.43
C SER A 463 -18.81 -27.82 15.93
#